data_AF-A0A7G8ZFA4-F1
#
_entry.id   AF-A0A7G8ZFA4-F1
#
_cell.length_a   1.000
_cell.length_b   1.000
_cell.length_c   1.000
_cell.angle_alpha   90.00
_cell.angle_beta   90.00
_cell.angle_gamma   90.00
#
_symmetry.space_group_name_H-M   'P 1'
#
loop_
_entity.id
_entity.type
_entity.pdbx_description
1 polymer ?
#
loop_
_entity_poly.entity_id
_entity_poly.type
_entity_poly.pdbx_seq_one_letter_code
_entity_poly.pdbx_strand_id
1 'polypeptide(L)'
;MLREKVAASTRTLQWKCVESRADSKRLYYGRFLLSPLMKGQADTIGIAMRRALLGEIEGTCITRAKSEKIPHEYSTIVGIEESVHEIFMNLKEIVLRSNLYGTRDAYICVKGPGYVTAQDIISPPSVEIVDTTQHIASLVEPIDLCIGLQIERNRGYRMKTPKNAQEGSYPIDAVFMPVRNANHSIHSYGNGNEKQEILFLEIWTNGSLTPKEALYEASRNLIDLFIPFLHAEEQDTNLEDNQKKVTLPFFTFHDGLDKLRKNKKEIELKCIFIDQLKLPSRTYNCLKRSKIHTLLDLLNKSQEDLMKIEYFCIEDVRQILGILQKHFVIDLPKNKF
;
A
#
# COMPACT_ATOMS: atom_id res chain seq x y z
N MET A 1 -18.53 43.37 -34.77
CA MET A 1 -18.32 42.81 -33.42
C MET A 1 -17.90 41.36 -33.56
N LEU A 2 -16.58 41.14 -33.70
CA LEU A 2 -16.00 39.80 -33.74
C LEU A 2 -16.04 39.24 -32.32
N ARG A 3 -16.80 38.15 -32.14
CA ARG A 3 -16.72 37.33 -30.93
C ARG A 3 -15.32 36.73 -30.90
N GLU A 4 -14.46 37.27 -30.05
CA GLU A 4 -13.23 36.60 -29.63
C GLU A 4 -13.63 35.23 -29.08
N LYS A 5 -13.27 34.20 -29.85
CA LYS A 5 -13.16 32.84 -29.35
C LYS A 5 -12.16 32.91 -28.21
N VAL A 6 -12.67 32.86 -26.97
CA VAL A 6 -11.87 32.52 -25.80
C VAL A 6 -11.28 31.14 -26.07
N ALA A 7 -10.04 31.14 -26.54
CA ALA A 7 -9.20 29.96 -26.57
C ALA A 7 -8.90 29.63 -25.10
N ALA A 8 -9.82 28.92 -24.44
CA ALA A 8 -9.56 28.27 -23.17
C ALA A 8 -8.46 27.24 -23.42
N SER A 9 -7.22 27.68 -23.25
CA SER A 9 -6.03 26.85 -23.31
C SER A 9 -6.15 25.80 -22.21
N THR A 10 -6.67 24.61 -22.53
CA THR A 10 -6.66 23.40 -21.70
C THR A 10 -5.21 22.94 -21.50
N ARG A 11 -4.45 23.68 -20.70
CA ARG A 11 -3.13 23.24 -20.24
C ARG A 11 -3.37 22.12 -19.25
N THR A 12 -3.13 20.89 -19.70
CA THR A 12 -3.10 19.70 -18.85
C THR A 12 -2.13 19.93 -17.70
N LEU A 13 -2.56 19.62 -16.48
CA LEU A 13 -1.70 19.66 -15.28
C LEU A 13 -0.50 18.74 -15.51
N GLN A 14 0.72 19.28 -15.40
CA GLN A 14 1.94 18.51 -15.57
C GLN A 14 2.78 18.59 -14.29
N TRP A 15 3.32 17.44 -13.90
CA TRP A 15 4.31 17.37 -12.84
C TRP A 15 5.65 16.90 -13.39
N LYS A 16 6.74 17.40 -12.81
CA LYS A 16 8.10 17.04 -13.20
C LYS A 16 8.99 16.91 -11.97
N CYS A 17 9.89 15.93 -11.97
CA CYS A 17 10.99 15.90 -11.02
C CYS A 17 12.04 16.91 -11.47
N VAL A 18 12.27 17.93 -10.65
CA VAL A 18 13.29 18.97 -10.86
C VAL A 18 14.64 18.43 -10.44
N GLU A 19 14.65 17.78 -9.27
CA GLU A 19 15.87 17.31 -8.65
C GLU A 19 15.60 16.02 -7.88
N SER A 20 16.54 15.08 -7.93
CA SER A 20 16.57 13.92 -7.06
C SER A 20 18.02 13.64 -6.69
N ARG A 21 18.29 13.53 -5.39
CA ARG A 21 19.64 13.30 -4.84
C ARG A 21 19.57 12.23 -3.77
N ALA A 22 20.60 11.40 -3.70
CA ALA A 22 20.80 10.45 -2.62
C ALA A 22 22.04 10.90 -1.84
N ASP A 23 21.83 11.66 -0.77
CA ASP A 23 22.93 12.24 0.03
C ASP A 23 23.62 11.17 0.87
N SER A 24 22.86 10.18 1.34
CA SER A 24 23.37 8.99 2.04
C SER A 24 22.43 7.81 1.84
N LYS A 25 22.85 6.61 2.25
CA LYS A 25 21.97 5.42 2.25
C LYS A 25 20.64 5.64 3.00
N ARG A 26 20.62 6.56 3.98
CA ARG A 26 19.45 6.87 4.81
C ARG A 26 18.83 8.24 4.56
N LEU A 27 19.27 8.96 3.53
CA LEU A 27 18.74 10.29 3.24
C LEU A 27 18.64 10.49 1.73
N TYR A 28 17.42 10.33 1.23
CA TYR A 28 17.09 10.64 -0.16
C TYR A 28 16.26 11.93 -0.20
N TYR A 29 16.62 12.81 -1.13
CA TYR A 29 15.95 14.07 -1.38
C TYR A 29 15.32 14.07 -2.78
N GLY A 30 14.13 14.63 -2.89
CA GLY A 30 13.45 14.85 -4.15
C GLY A 30 12.70 16.17 -4.17
N ARG A 31 12.88 16.93 -5.25
CA ARG A 31 12.13 18.16 -5.53
C ARG A 31 11.27 17.97 -6.77
N PHE A 32 9.98 18.21 -6.60
CA PHE A 32 8.96 18.04 -7.63
C PHE A 32 8.25 19.36 -7.91
N LEU A 33 7.86 19.56 -9.16
CA LEU A 33 7.16 20.72 -9.68
C LEU A 33 5.78 20.28 -10.16
N LEU A 34 4.74 21.06 -9.86
CA LEU A 34 3.39 20.90 -10.38
C LEU A 34 2.88 22.22 -10.96
N SER A 35 2.52 22.24 -12.24
CA SER A 35 2.04 23.43 -12.95
C SER A 35 1.25 23.07 -14.22
N PRO A 36 0.39 23.97 -14.74
CA PRO A 36 -0.05 25.24 -14.14
C PRO A 36 -1.20 25.03 -13.14
N LEU A 37 -1.20 25.77 -12.04
CA LEU A 37 -2.28 25.78 -11.05
C LEU A 37 -3.00 27.14 -11.05
N MET A 38 -4.29 27.14 -10.72
CA MET A 38 -5.02 28.38 -10.43
C MET A 38 -4.68 28.87 -9.03
N LYS A 39 -4.87 30.17 -8.79
CA LYS A 39 -4.62 30.80 -7.49
C LYS A 39 -5.31 30.05 -6.35
N GLY A 40 -4.54 29.62 -5.34
CA GLY A 40 -5.02 28.90 -4.15
C GLY A 40 -5.09 27.37 -4.28
N GLN A 41 -5.03 26.82 -5.50
CA GLN A 41 -4.96 25.37 -5.69
C GLN A 41 -3.62 24.80 -5.21
N ALA A 42 -2.53 25.57 -5.35
CA ALA A 42 -1.21 25.16 -4.89
C ALA A 42 -1.15 24.98 -3.36
N ASP A 43 -1.78 25.86 -2.59
CA ASP A 43 -1.90 25.73 -1.13
C ASP A 43 -2.67 24.46 -0.74
N THR A 44 -3.81 24.23 -1.40
CA THR A 44 -4.67 23.08 -1.10
C THR A 44 -3.93 21.76 -1.34
N ILE A 45 -3.29 21.64 -2.50
CA ILE A 45 -2.51 20.44 -2.85
C ILE A 45 -1.27 20.34 -1.96
N GLY A 46 -0.54 21.43 -1.73
CA GLY A 46 0.68 21.45 -0.92
C GLY A 46 0.45 20.99 0.52
N ILE A 47 -0.58 21.53 1.17
CA ILE A 47 -0.96 21.16 2.55
C ILE A 47 -1.43 19.71 2.61
N ALA A 48 -2.31 19.30 1.70
CA ALA A 48 -2.83 17.93 1.65
C ALA A 48 -1.70 16.91 1.44
N MET A 49 -0.84 17.14 0.45
CA MET A 49 0.31 16.28 0.15
C MET A 49 1.29 16.22 1.31
N ARG A 50 1.61 17.35 1.95
CA ARG A 50 2.48 17.36 3.13
C ARG A 50 1.91 16.51 4.27
N ARG A 51 0.60 16.58 4.52
CA ARG A 51 -0.06 15.77 5.55
C ARG A 51 -0.04 14.29 5.21
N ALA A 52 -0.35 13.94 3.96
CA ALA A 52 -0.35 12.54 3.51
C ALA A 52 1.06 11.93 3.56
N LEU A 53 2.08 12.66 3.08
CA LEU A 53 3.47 12.22 3.09
C LEU A 53 3.99 11.92 4.51
N LEU A 54 3.65 12.75 5.49
CA LEU A 54 4.13 12.58 6.86
C LEU A 54 3.27 11.61 7.70
N GLY A 55 1.98 11.47 7.40
CA GLY A 55 1.05 10.75 8.26
C GLY A 55 0.56 9.40 7.73
N GLU A 56 0.41 9.26 6.41
CA GLU A 56 -0.37 8.16 5.82
C GLU A 56 0.47 7.13 5.09
N ILE A 57 1.76 7.43 4.85
CA ILE A 57 2.67 6.50 4.21
C ILE A 57 3.00 5.35 5.15
N GLU A 58 3.02 4.15 4.60
CA GLU A 58 3.38 2.95 5.34
C GLU A 58 4.89 2.78 5.46
N GLY A 59 5.34 2.49 6.67
CA GLY A 59 6.73 2.14 6.96
C GLY A 59 6.84 0.71 7.46
N THR A 60 8.02 0.11 7.28
CA THR A 60 8.38 -1.17 7.90
C THR A 60 9.36 -0.90 9.03
N CYS A 61 9.12 -1.44 10.22
CA CYS A 61 10.06 -1.36 11.33
C CYS A 61 10.00 -2.61 12.23
N ILE A 62 10.99 -2.72 13.10
CA ILE A 62 11.03 -3.75 14.16
C ILE A 62 10.10 -3.26 15.29
N THR A 63 9.22 -4.13 15.76
CA THR A 63 8.22 -3.78 16.78
C THR A 63 8.34 -4.55 18.09
N ARG A 64 9.03 -5.69 18.06
CA ARG A 64 9.36 -6.46 19.27
C ARG A 64 10.71 -7.13 19.11
N ALA A 65 11.39 -7.30 20.24
CA ALA A 65 12.53 -8.17 20.39
C ALA A 65 12.21 -9.24 21.44
N LYS A 66 12.66 -10.47 21.22
CA LYS A 66 12.50 -11.61 22.12
C LYS A 66 13.87 -12.23 22.35
N SER A 67 14.28 -12.36 23.60
CA SER A 67 15.51 -13.07 23.96
C SER A 67 15.34 -13.73 25.32
N GLU A 68 15.91 -14.91 25.48
CA GLU A 68 15.90 -15.65 26.75
C GLU A 68 16.91 -15.09 27.76
N LYS A 69 17.97 -14.44 27.27
CA LYS A 69 19.06 -13.89 28.10
C LYS A 69 18.74 -12.51 28.68
N ILE A 70 17.63 -11.89 28.28
CA ILE A 70 17.24 -10.56 28.73
C ILE A 70 16.16 -10.74 29.82
N PRO A 71 16.46 -10.43 31.09
CA PRO A 71 15.45 -10.43 32.15
C PRO A 71 14.56 -9.18 32.10
N HIS A 72 15.13 -8.00 31.77
CA HIS A 72 14.40 -6.74 31.63
C HIS A 72 15.12 -5.74 30.71
N GLU A 73 14.41 -4.72 30.23
CA GLU A 73 14.88 -3.74 29.23
C GLU A 73 16.11 -2.92 29.67
N TYR A 74 16.28 -2.74 30.99
CA TYR A 74 17.42 -2.00 31.58
C TYR A 74 18.58 -2.90 32.04
N SER A 75 18.58 -4.16 31.62
CA SER A 75 19.62 -5.10 32.06
C SER A 75 20.88 -4.98 31.21
N THR A 76 22.00 -5.42 31.77
CA THR A 76 23.27 -5.56 31.08
C THR A 76 23.59 -7.05 30.94
N ILE A 77 24.00 -7.46 29.75
CA ILE A 77 24.41 -8.84 29.48
C ILE A 77 25.93 -8.89 29.65
N VAL A 78 26.42 -9.78 30.51
CA VAL A 78 27.87 -9.96 30.70
C VAL A 78 28.52 -10.30 29.36
N GLY A 79 29.64 -9.65 29.04
CA GLY A 79 30.42 -9.85 27.81
C GLY A 79 29.87 -9.15 26.55
N ILE A 80 28.85 -8.30 26.68
CA ILE A 80 28.42 -7.31 25.68
C ILE A 80 28.74 -5.92 26.22
N GLU A 81 29.24 -5.03 25.35
CA GLU A 81 29.61 -3.66 25.75
C GLU A 81 28.38 -2.79 26.02
N GLU A 82 27.36 -2.88 25.18
CA GLU A 82 26.14 -2.08 25.23
C GLU A 82 25.09 -2.68 26.18
N SER A 83 24.28 -1.81 26.77
CA SER A 83 23.09 -2.21 27.54
C SER A 83 21.96 -2.72 26.62
N VAL A 84 21.02 -3.50 27.18
CA VAL A 84 19.85 -3.96 26.42
C VAL A 84 19.04 -2.80 25.85
N HIS A 85 18.95 -1.70 26.58
CA HIS A 85 18.26 -0.50 26.14
C HIS A 85 18.94 0.14 24.91
N GLU A 86 20.27 0.25 24.92
CA GLU A 86 21.03 0.75 23.78
C GLU A 86 20.88 -0.16 22.56
N ILE A 87 20.89 -1.49 22.75
CA ILE A 87 20.61 -2.44 21.67
C ILE A 87 19.23 -2.18 21.07
N PHE A 88 18.19 -1.93 21.89
CA PHE A 88 16.86 -1.61 21.38
C PHE A 88 16.80 -0.28 20.65
N MET A 89 17.55 0.74 21.09
CA MET A 89 17.66 2.01 20.37
C MET A 89 18.37 1.82 19.04
N ASN A 90 19.45 1.05 19.00
CA ASN A 90 20.17 0.73 17.76
C ASN A 90 19.30 -0.06 16.78
N LEU A 91 18.51 -1.03 17.26
CA LEU A 91 17.54 -1.78 16.44
C LEU A 91 16.43 -0.85 15.89
N LYS A 92 15.99 0.14 16.67
CA LYS A 92 14.98 1.12 16.25
C LYS A 92 15.49 2.02 15.10
N GLU A 93 16.79 2.29 15.03
CA GLU A 93 17.39 3.09 13.96
C GLU A 93 17.54 2.34 12.63
N ILE A 94 17.40 1.01 12.61
CA ILE A 94 17.52 0.20 11.41
C ILE A 94 16.35 0.49 10.48
N VAL A 95 16.68 0.91 9.26
CA VAL A 95 15.71 1.17 8.20
C VAL A 95 15.51 -0.08 7.36
N LEU A 96 14.26 -0.56 7.33
CA LEU A 96 13.85 -1.72 6.56
C LEU A 96 12.98 -1.29 5.38
N ARG A 97 13.15 -1.95 4.24
CA ARG A 97 12.29 -1.87 3.07
C ARG A 97 11.59 -3.20 2.88
N SER A 98 10.27 -3.20 2.78
CA SER A 98 9.52 -4.44 2.61
C SER A 98 8.14 -4.21 2.00
N ASN A 99 7.63 -5.20 1.28
CA ASN A 99 6.21 -5.29 0.88
C ASN A 99 5.54 -6.42 1.67
N LEU A 100 5.59 -6.33 3.00
CA LEU A 100 5.00 -7.30 3.90
C LEU A 100 3.50 -7.08 4.07
N TYR A 101 2.77 -8.19 4.14
CA TYR A 101 1.43 -8.25 4.73
C TYR A 101 1.50 -8.96 6.07
N GLY A 102 1.04 -8.29 7.11
CA GLY A 102 1.06 -8.79 8.48
C GLY A 102 2.45 -8.74 9.12
N THR A 103 2.63 -9.60 10.13
CA THR A 103 3.83 -9.62 10.95
C THR A 103 4.76 -10.76 10.52
N ARG A 104 6.07 -10.51 10.47
CA ARG A 104 7.09 -11.51 10.16
C ARG A 104 8.19 -11.53 11.20
N ASP A 105 8.75 -12.71 11.40
CA ASP A 105 9.87 -12.90 12.32
C ASP A 105 11.21 -12.81 11.57
N ALA A 106 12.21 -12.29 12.26
CA ALA A 106 13.61 -12.24 11.85
C ALA A 106 14.48 -12.58 13.07
N TYR A 107 15.75 -12.89 12.86
CA TYR A 107 16.63 -13.34 13.95
C TYR A 107 18.02 -12.73 13.82
N ILE A 108 18.66 -12.47 14.96
CA ILE A 108 20.09 -12.19 15.06
C ILE A 108 20.69 -13.35 15.84
N CYS A 109 21.64 -14.06 15.23
CA CYS A 109 22.34 -15.19 15.85
C CYS A 109 23.83 -15.06 15.57
N VAL A 110 24.59 -14.49 16.51
CA VAL A 110 26.03 -14.23 16.35
C VAL A 110 26.80 -14.82 17.52
N LYS A 111 27.97 -15.38 17.23
CA LYS A 111 28.91 -15.89 18.23
C LYS A 111 30.10 -14.93 18.33
N GLY A 112 30.39 -14.47 19.55
CA GLY A 112 31.50 -13.56 19.82
C GLY A 112 32.88 -14.25 19.84
N PRO A 113 33.96 -13.47 19.99
CA PRO A 113 33.99 -12.00 20.07
C PRO A 113 33.90 -11.33 18.69
N GLY A 114 33.25 -10.16 18.60
CA GLY A 114 33.09 -9.42 17.35
C GLY A 114 31.99 -8.36 17.37
N TYR A 115 31.94 -7.53 16.32
CA TYR A 115 30.90 -6.52 16.13
C TYR A 115 29.65 -7.14 15.48
N VAL A 116 28.49 -6.82 16.04
CA VAL A 116 27.18 -7.18 15.48
C VAL A 116 26.61 -5.97 14.76
N THR A 117 26.36 -6.13 13.47
CA THR A 117 25.82 -5.09 12.60
C THR A 117 24.47 -5.52 12.02
N ALA A 118 23.77 -4.60 11.37
CA ALA A 118 22.50 -4.91 10.70
C ALA A 118 22.66 -5.96 9.58
N GLN A 119 23.87 -6.18 9.06
CA GLN A 119 24.13 -7.28 8.13
C GLN A 119 23.91 -8.67 8.74
N ASP A 120 24.09 -8.82 10.05
CA ASP A 120 23.97 -10.10 10.75
C ASP A 120 22.52 -10.48 11.07
N ILE A 121 21.57 -9.63 10.67
CA ILE A 121 20.14 -9.91 10.78
C ILE A 121 19.74 -10.90 9.69
N ILE A 122 19.26 -12.06 10.12
CA ILE A 122 18.64 -13.07 9.27
C ILE A 122 17.19 -12.64 9.03
N SER A 123 16.97 -11.89 7.94
CA SER A 123 15.66 -11.42 7.52
C SER A 123 14.98 -12.40 6.54
N PRO A 124 13.64 -12.42 6.47
CA PRO A 124 12.94 -13.13 5.42
C PRO A 124 13.18 -12.47 4.05
N PRO A 125 13.05 -13.19 2.93
CA PRO A 125 13.37 -12.67 1.58
C PRO A 125 12.51 -11.48 1.14
N SER A 126 11.39 -11.23 1.82
CA SER A 126 10.50 -10.08 1.59
C SER A 126 10.97 -8.78 2.26
N VAL A 127 12.00 -8.84 3.10
CA VAL A 127 12.54 -7.69 3.86
C VAL A 127 13.98 -7.44 3.46
N GLU A 128 14.23 -6.24 2.98
CA GLU A 128 15.53 -5.72 2.64
C GLU A 128 15.99 -4.71 3.70
N ILE A 129 17.25 -4.79 4.08
CA ILE A 129 17.89 -3.86 5.03
C ILE A 129 18.58 -2.79 4.21
N VAL A 130 18.17 -1.53 4.38
CA VAL A 130 18.67 -0.41 3.57
C VAL A 130 20.13 -0.09 3.91
N ASP A 131 20.48 -0.17 5.20
CA ASP A 131 21.83 0.08 5.67
C ASP A 131 22.35 -1.07 6.51
N THR A 132 23.19 -1.89 5.88
CA THR A 132 23.84 -3.05 6.51
C THR A 132 24.92 -2.66 7.52
N THR A 133 25.38 -1.40 7.53
CA THR A 133 26.50 -0.95 8.37
C THR A 133 26.06 -0.41 9.73
N GLN A 134 24.76 -0.35 10.03
CA GLN A 134 24.28 0.07 11.34
C GLN A 134 24.85 -0.86 12.41
N HIS A 135 25.51 -0.27 13.39
CA HIS A 135 25.98 -0.99 14.57
C HIS A 135 24.79 -1.34 15.48
N ILE A 136 24.81 -2.56 16.02
CA ILE A 136 23.78 -3.06 16.96
C ILE A 136 24.40 -3.26 18.33
N ALA A 137 25.47 -4.05 18.41
CA ALA A 137 26.15 -4.42 19.65
C ALA A 137 27.59 -4.88 19.39
N SER A 138 28.41 -4.91 20.43
CA SER A 138 29.81 -5.34 20.43
C SER A 138 30.00 -6.47 21.45
N LEU A 139 30.39 -7.65 20.98
CA LEU A 139 30.61 -8.83 21.81
C LEU A 139 32.10 -8.90 22.20
N VAL A 140 32.39 -8.69 23.48
CA VAL A 140 33.77 -8.68 24.03
C VAL A 140 34.24 -10.10 24.36
N GLU A 141 33.33 -10.93 24.85
CA GLU A 141 33.59 -12.32 25.26
C GLU A 141 33.03 -13.32 24.23
N PRO A 142 33.48 -14.60 24.24
CA PRO A 142 32.94 -15.65 23.36
C PRO A 142 31.53 -16.08 23.79
N ILE A 143 30.56 -15.20 23.56
CA ILE A 143 29.17 -15.35 23.96
C ILE A 143 28.29 -15.47 22.72
N ASP A 144 27.31 -16.36 22.81
CA ASP A 144 26.28 -16.52 21.79
C ASP A 144 25.14 -15.52 22.04
N LEU A 145 24.95 -14.55 21.15
CA LEU A 145 23.83 -13.61 21.19
C LEU A 145 22.75 -14.08 20.21
N CYS A 146 21.57 -14.40 20.77
CA CYS A 146 20.38 -14.78 20.01
C CYS A 146 19.21 -13.84 20.36
N ILE A 147 18.72 -13.10 19.37
CA ILE A 147 17.56 -12.21 19.50
C ILE A 147 16.57 -12.52 18.38
N GLY A 148 15.36 -12.91 18.75
CA GLY A 148 14.21 -12.97 17.84
C GLY A 148 13.61 -11.58 17.67
N LEU A 149 13.36 -11.18 16.44
CA LEU A 149 12.82 -9.87 16.07
C LEU A 149 11.47 -10.05 15.39
N GLN A 150 10.57 -9.11 15.64
CA GLN A 150 9.27 -9.10 15.00
C GLN A 150 9.12 -7.82 14.16
N ILE A 151 8.99 -7.99 12.85
CA ILE A 151 8.89 -6.94 11.85
C ILE A 151 7.43 -6.77 11.43
N GLU A 152 6.97 -5.53 11.42
CA GLU A 152 5.61 -5.17 11.02
C GLU A 152 5.66 -4.02 10.01
N ARG A 153 4.69 -4.00 9.10
CA ARG A 153 4.43 -2.87 8.22
C ARG A 153 3.12 -2.21 8.64
N ASN A 154 3.17 -0.92 8.97
CA ASN A 154 2.00 -0.18 9.44
C ASN A 154 2.15 1.32 9.11
N ARG A 155 1.23 2.16 9.60
CA ARG A 155 1.23 3.62 9.40
C ARG A 155 1.45 4.35 10.72
N GLY A 156 2.12 5.51 10.62
CA GLY A 156 2.25 6.46 11.73
C GLY A 156 3.15 5.98 12.87
N TYR A 157 2.88 6.48 14.07
CA TYR A 157 3.61 6.15 15.29
C TYR A 157 2.72 5.38 16.25
N ARG A 158 3.19 4.21 16.72
CA ARG A 158 2.47 3.42 17.71
C ARG A 158 3.35 3.18 18.92
N MET A 159 3.07 3.92 20.00
CA MET A 159 3.63 3.61 21.31
C MET A 159 2.94 2.35 21.84
N LYS A 160 3.70 1.27 22.02
CA LYS A 160 3.16 0.04 22.64
C LYS A 160 3.27 0.19 24.15
N THR A 161 2.15 0.05 24.86
CA THR A 161 2.16 -0.04 26.31
C THR A 161 2.68 -1.42 26.74
N PRO A 162 3.45 -1.52 27.83
CA PRO A 162 4.07 -2.78 28.29
C PRO A 162 3.07 -3.83 28.77
N LYS A 163 1.76 -3.54 28.78
CA LYS A 163 0.70 -4.43 29.30
C LYS A 163 0.56 -5.78 28.56
N ASN A 164 1.16 -5.93 27.37
CA ASN A 164 1.14 -7.15 26.56
C ASN A 164 2.55 -7.76 26.36
N ALA A 165 3.44 -7.59 27.33
CA ALA A 165 4.71 -8.32 27.36
C ALA A 165 4.42 -9.78 27.72
N GLN A 166 4.37 -10.65 26.71
CA GLN A 166 4.54 -12.08 26.96
C GLN A 166 5.96 -12.28 27.51
N GLU A 167 6.12 -13.23 28.41
CA GLU A 167 7.39 -13.52 29.09
C GLU A 167 8.55 -13.61 28.08
N GLY A 168 9.57 -12.74 28.24
CA GLY A 168 10.74 -12.65 27.36
C GLY A 168 10.57 -11.87 26.05
N SER A 169 9.42 -11.22 25.80
CA SER A 169 9.21 -10.33 24.63
C SER A 169 9.05 -8.87 25.05
N TYR A 170 9.95 -8.03 24.54
CA TYR A 170 10.02 -6.60 24.82
C TYR A 170 9.51 -5.80 23.62
N PRO A 171 8.51 -4.92 23.80
CA PRO A 171 8.04 -4.05 22.74
C PRO A 171 9.08 -2.97 22.44
N ILE A 172 9.34 -2.75 21.16
CA ILE A 172 10.14 -1.60 20.69
C ILE A 172 9.16 -0.56 20.15
N ASP A 173 9.41 0.71 20.46
CA ASP A 173 8.64 1.83 19.93
C ASP A 173 8.71 1.86 18.40
N ALA A 174 7.57 1.58 17.77
CA ALA A 174 7.48 1.39 16.34
C ALA A 174 7.26 2.73 15.62
N VAL A 175 8.26 3.14 14.84
CA VAL A 175 8.23 4.34 13.98
C VAL A 175 8.04 3.90 12.53
N PHE A 176 6.79 3.90 12.06
CA PHE A 176 6.45 3.49 10.70
C PHE A 176 6.46 4.68 9.71
N MET A 177 7.32 5.68 9.94
CA MET A 177 7.34 6.94 9.18
C MET A 177 8.60 7.01 8.30
N PRO A 178 8.54 6.60 7.02
CA PRO A 178 9.70 6.62 6.13
C PRO A 178 10.04 8.03 5.60
N VAL A 179 9.08 8.95 5.57
CA VAL A 179 9.31 10.36 5.22
C VAL A 179 9.73 11.13 6.47
N ARG A 180 10.95 11.68 6.46
CA ARG A 180 11.51 12.45 7.56
C ARG A 180 11.04 13.90 7.55
N ASN A 181 10.94 14.49 6.36
CA ASN A 181 10.50 15.87 6.20
C ASN A 181 9.81 16.04 4.84
N ALA A 182 8.86 16.97 4.79
CA ALA A 182 8.20 17.40 3.58
C ALA A 182 7.91 18.90 3.66
N ASN A 183 8.39 19.63 2.65
CA ASN A 183 8.20 21.06 2.51
C ASN A 183 7.49 21.38 1.19
N HIS A 184 6.77 22.50 1.15
CA HIS A 184 6.17 22.99 -0.08
C HIS A 184 6.40 24.48 -0.22
N SER A 185 6.64 24.93 -1.45
CA SER A 185 6.76 26.35 -1.79
C SER A 185 5.93 26.66 -3.02
N ILE A 186 5.36 27.85 -3.05
CA ILE A 186 4.45 28.28 -4.09
C ILE A 186 5.04 29.50 -4.79
N HIS A 187 5.11 29.44 -6.11
CA HIS A 187 5.55 30.55 -6.93
C HIS A 187 4.42 30.97 -7.86
N SER A 188 3.98 32.23 -7.74
CA SER A 188 3.00 32.81 -8.65
C SER A 188 3.71 33.45 -9.85
N TYR A 189 3.15 33.27 -11.04
CA TYR A 189 3.63 33.86 -12.28
C TYR A 189 2.45 34.23 -13.19
N GLY A 190 2.64 35.20 -14.07
CA GLY A 190 1.59 35.74 -14.94
C GLY A 190 1.50 37.27 -14.85
N ASN A 191 1.00 37.89 -15.92
CA ASN A 191 0.88 39.35 -16.02
C ASN A 191 -0.61 39.73 -16.04
N GLY A 192 -1.03 40.71 -15.22
CA GLY A 192 -2.43 41.13 -15.12
C GLY A 192 -3.33 40.26 -14.23
N ASN A 193 -4.55 39.95 -14.69
CA ASN A 193 -5.61 39.27 -13.91
C ASN A 193 -5.50 37.73 -13.91
N GLU A 194 -4.74 37.12 -14.82
CA GLU A 194 -4.55 35.66 -14.90
C GLU A 194 -3.25 35.24 -14.19
N LYS A 195 -3.28 35.25 -12.85
CA LYS A 195 -2.17 34.75 -12.02
C LYS A 195 -2.25 33.22 -11.93
N GLN A 196 -1.22 32.55 -12.42
CA GLN A 196 -1.03 31.11 -12.28
C GLN A 196 -0.03 30.83 -11.15
N GLU A 197 -0.14 29.64 -10.57
CA GLU A 197 0.73 29.17 -9.51
C GLU A 197 1.51 27.92 -9.96
N ILE A 198 2.69 27.78 -9.37
CA ILE A 198 3.55 26.61 -9.45
C ILE A 198 3.74 26.13 -8.03
N LEU A 199 3.46 24.85 -7.80
CA LEU A 199 3.75 24.19 -6.54
C LEU A 199 5.07 23.44 -6.66
N PHE A 200 5.99 23.71 -5.74
CA PHE A 200 7.18 22.89 -5.53
C PHE A 200 6.99 22.06 -4.27
N LEU A 201 7.25 20.76 -4.37
CA LEU A 201 7.25 19.83 -3.25
C LEU A 201 8.67 19.32 -3.04
N GLU A 202 9.16 19.43 -1.81
CA GLU A 202 10.47 18.95 -1.38
C GLU A 202 10.27 17.84 -0.36
N ILE A 203 10.86 16.67 -0.61
CA ILE A 203 10.60 15.46 0.18
C ILE A 203 11.94 14.84 0.58
N TRP A 204 12.09 14.53 1.86
CA TRP A 204 13.23 13.82 2.43
C TRP A 204 12.78 12.49 3.01
N THR A 205 13.34 11.37 2.54
CA THR A 205 13.02 10.01 3.01
C THR A 205 14.23 9.33 3.64
N ASN A 206 13.97 8.32 4.46
CA ASN A 206 14.99 7.55 5.18
C ASN A 206 15.68 6.45 4.34
N GLY A 207 15.45 6.41 3.02
CA GLY A 207 16.00 5.40 2.11
C GLY A 207 15.12 4.15 1.90
N SER A 208 14.13 3.89 2.77
CA SER A 208 13.18 2.76 2.59
C SER A 208 12.29 2.93 1.34
N LEU A 209 11.86 4.18 1.11
CA LEU A 209 11.10 4.58 -0.06
C LEU A 209 11.83 5.70 -0.80
N THR A 210 11.77 5.70 -2.12
CA THR A 210 12.25 6.86 -2.89
C THR A 210 11.26 8.02 -2.76
N PRO A 211 11.71 9.29 -2.84
CA PRO A 211 10.82 10.45 -2.80
C PRO A 211 9.70 10.40 -3.85
N LYS A 212 9.98 9.79 -5.01
CA LYS A 212 9.01 9.60 -6.09
C LYS A 212 7.95 8.56 -5.73
N GLU A 213 8.35 7.41 -5.17
CA GLU A 213 7.41 6.40 -4.67
C GLU A 213 6.54 6.95 -3.55
N ALA A 214 7.14 7.68 -2.60
CA ALA A 214 6.41 8.34 -1.51
C ALA A 214 5.35 9.32 -2.05
N LEU A 215 5.69 10.10 -3.09
CA LEU A 215 4.75 11.00 -3.75
C LEU A 215 3.54 10.24 -4.35
N TYR A 216 3.77 9.10 -5.00
CA TYR A 216 2.70 8.28 -5.56
C TYR A 216 1.82 7.65 -4.48
N GLU A 217 2.42 7.11 -3.42
CA GLU A 217 1.69 6.49 -2.32
C GLU A 217 0.82 7.53 -1.59
N ALA A 218 1.38 8.70 -1.29
CA ALA A 218 0.63 9.83 -0.71
C ALA A 218 -0.52 10.29 -1.63
N SER A 219 -0.28 10.40 -2.93
CA SER A 219 -1.33 10.79 -3.89
C SER A 219 -2.46 9.76 -3.93
N ARG A 220 -2.13 8.47 -3.92
CA ARG A 220 -3.10 7.37 -3.90
C ARG A 220 -3.94 7.41 -2.64
N ASN A 221 -3.32 7.55 -1.47
CA ASN A 221 -4.04 7.65 -0.20
C ASN A 221 -5.00 8.86 -0.18
N LEU A 222 -4.57 10.03 -0.67
CA LEU A 222 -5.45 11.20 -0.77
C LEU A 222 -6.63 10.96 -1.71
N ILE A 223 -6.40 10.37 -2.88
CA ILE A 223 -7.49 10.04 -3.81
C ILE A 223 -8.48 9.08 -3.16
N ASP A 224 -7.98 8.04 -2.49
CA ASP A 224 -8.81 7.04 -1.80
C ASP A 224 -9.72 7.69 -0.73
N LEU A 225 -9.28 8.79 -0.08
CA LEU A 225 -10.12 9.57 0.85
C LEU A 225 -11.26 10.33 0.16
N PHE A 226 -11.09 10.73 -1.10
CA PHE A 226 -12.10 11.48 -1.85
C PHE A 226 -13.09 10.58 -2.60
N ILE A 227 -12.76 9.30 -2.85
CA ILE A 227 -13.63 8.34 -3.55
C ILE A 227 -15.04 8.27 -2.94
N PRO A 228 -15.25 8.20 -1.61
CA PRO A 228 -16.60 8.12 -1.03
C PRO A 228 -17.48 9.33 -1.38
N PHE A 229 -16.91 10.53 -1.50
CA PHE A 229 -17.65 11.73 -1.85
C PHE A 229 -18.08 11.75 -3.32
N LEU A 230 -17.40 11.02 -4.19
CA LEU A 230 -17.78 10.87 -5.60
C LEU A 230 -18.95 9.90 -5.79
N HIS A 231 -19.12 8.93 -4.89
CA HIS A 231 -20.18 7.92 -4.96
C HIS A 231 -21.42 8.25 -4.11
N ALA A 232 -21.37 9.31 -3.30
CA ALA A 232 -22.49 9.71 -2.45
C ALA A 232 -23.74 10.13 -3.25
N GLU A 233 -23.59 10.55 -4.51
CA GLU A 233 -24.71 10.95 -5.37
C GLU A 233 -25.47 9.75 -5.98
N GLU A 234 -24.93 8.52 -5.95
CA GLU A 234 -25.55 7.36 -6.60
C GLU A 234 -26.55 6.60 -5.70
N GLN A 235 -26.61 6.90 -4.39
CA GLN A 235 -27.44 6.15 -3.44
C GLN A 235 -28.79 6.82 -3.09
N ASP A 236 -29.05 8.05 -3.54
CA ASP A 236 -30.28 8.80 -3.24
C ASP A 236 -31.28 8.92 -4.41
N THR A 237 -31.17 8.13 -5.49
CA THR A 237 -32.16 8.12 -6.57
C THR A 237 -33.01 6.85 -6.57
N ASN A 238 -33.85 6.69 -5.54
CA ASN A 238 -35.07 5.88 -5.60
C ASN A 238 -36.29 6.76 -5.32
N LEU A 239 -36.44 7.88 -6.03
CA LEU A 239 -37.69 8.61 -6.14
C LEU A 239 -37.85 9.14 -7.57
N GLU A 240 -38.74 8.47 -8.30
CA GLU A 240 -39.64 8.96 -9.36
C GLU A 240 -39.07 9.84 -10.49
N ASP A 241 -38.88 9.17 -11.63
CA ASP A 241 -39.22 9.56 -13.01
C ASP A 241 -39.48 11.05 -13.33
N ASN A 242 -38.58 11.69 -14.07
CA ASN A 242 -38.81 12.30 -15.40
C ASN A 242 -37.77 13.39 -15.76
N GLN A 243 -37.12 13.18 -16.91
CA GLN A 243 -36.60 14.19 -17.84
C GLN A 243 -35.77 15.38 -17.29
N LYS A 244 -34.45 15.17 -17.21
CA LYS A 244 -33.42 15.96 -17.93
C LYS A 244 -32.05 15.40 -17.55
N LYS A 245 -31.48 14.56 -18.42
CA LYS A 245 -30.05 14.25 -18.40
C LYS A 245 -29.28 15.53 -18.69
N VAL A 246 -28.92 16.28 -17.66
CA VAL A 246 -27.77 17.18 -17.73
C VAL A 246 -26.56 16.30 -17.49
N THR A 247 -26.02 15.75 -18.58
CA THR A 247 -24.70 15.15 -18.58
C THR A 247 -23.70 16.27 -18.34
N LEU A 248 -23.40 16.55 -17.07
CA LEU A 248 -22.20 17.29 -16.72
C LEU A 248 -21.02 16.43 -17.22
N PRO A 249 -20.07 16.98 -18.00
CA PRO A 249 -18.93 16.24 -18.50
C PRO A 249 -17.97 16.00 -17.34
N PHE A 250 -18.28 15.01 -16.50
CA PHE A 250 -17.42 14.54 -15.43
C PHE A 250 -16.20 13.84 -16.06
N PHE A 251 -15.10 14.59 -16.07
CA PHE A 251 -13.70 14.18 -16.11
C PHE A 251 -13.38 12.74 -16.58
N THR A 252 -12.62 12.68 -17.67
CA THR A 252 -11.97 11.51 -18.31
C THR A 252 -10.95 10.76 -17.43
N PHE A 253 -11.04 10.83 -16.10
CA PHE A 253 -10.17 10.09 -15.16
C PHE A 253 -10.61 8.64 -14.90
N HIS A 254 -11.84 8.26 -15.29
CA HIS A 254 -12.36 6.91 -15.05
C HIS A 254 -11.65 5.80 -15.85
N ASP A 255 -11.14 6.08 -17.06
CA ASP A 255 -10.61 5.02 -17.95
C ASP A 255 -9.33 4.34 -17.40
N GLY A 256 -8.57 5.03 -16.54
CA GLY A 256 -7.36 4.45 -15.91
C GLY A 256 -7.65 3.60 -14.68
N LEU A 257 -8.58 4.04 -13.83
CA LEU A 257 -8.90 3.36 -12.56
C LEU A 257 -9.75 2.11 -12.80
N ASP A 258 -10.67 2.16 -13.76
CA ASP A 258 -11.50 1.01 -14.15
C ASP A 258 -10.70 -0.11 -14.81
N LYS A 259 -9.62 0.20 -15.53
CA LYS A 259 -8.68 -0.82 -16.07
C LYS A 259 -7.93 -1.56 -14.95
N LEU A 260 -7.48 -0.84 -13.91
CA LEU A 260 -6.76 -1.46 -12.79
C LEU A 260 -7.69 -2.33 -11.91
N ARG A 261 -8.95 -1.89 -11.72
CA ARG A 261 -9.99 -2.63 -10.99
C ARG A 261 -10.45 -3.87 -11.76
N LYS A 262 -10.60 -3.79 -13.09
CA LYS A 262 -10.88 -4.94 -13.95
C LYS A 262 -9.74 -5.96 -13.89
N ASN A 263 -8.49 -5.52 -14.03
CA ASN A 263 -7.33 -6.42 -13.96
C ASN A 263 -7.24 -7.17 -12.62
N LYS A 264 -7.49 -6.50 -11.48
CA LYS A 264 -7.43 -7.16 -10.16
C LYS A 264 -8.58 -8.15 -9.93
N LYS A 265 -9.82 -7.80 -10.34
CA LYS A 265 -10.97 -8.73 -10.31
C LYS A 265 -10.79 -9.91 -11.26
N GLU A 266 -10.23 -9.67 -12.44
CA GLU A 266 -9.96 -10.71 -13.44
C GLU A 266 -8.86 -11.67 -12.97
N ILE A 267 -7.86 -11.18 -12.22
CA ILE A 267 -6.83 -12.00 -11.56
C ILE A 267 -7.42 -12.85 -10.43
N GLU A 268 -8.30 -12.29 -9.59
CA GLU A 268 -8.96 -13.04 -8.50
C GLU A 268 -9.88 -14.16 -9.05
N LEU A 269 -10.61 -13.89 -10.13
CA LEU A 269 -11.49 -14.88 -10.78
C LEU A 269 -10.71 -15.97 -11.55
N LYS A 270 -9.48 -15.68 -12.01
CA LYS A 270 -8.59 -16.65 -12.66
C LYS A 270 -8.03 -17.69 -11.70
N CYS A 271 -7.83 -17.31 -10.44
CA CYS A 271 -7.17 -18.13 -9.43
C CYS A 271 -8.11 -19.07 -8.66
N ILE A 272 -9.43 -18.92 -8.81
CA ILE A 272 -10.42 -19.76 -8.13
C ILE A 272 -10.75 -20.97 -9.02
N PHE A 273 -10.30 -22.14 -8.58
CA PHE A 273 -10.63 -23.42 -9.21
C PHE A 273 -12.03 -23.88 -8.81
N ILE A 274 -12.69 -24.59 -9.74
CA ILE A 274 -14.03 -25.12 -9.52
C ILE A 274 -14.07 -26.13 -8.35
N ASP A 275 -12.96 -26.79 -8.05
CA ASP A 275 -12.79 -27.70 -6.90
C ASP A 275 -13.09 -27.02 -5.54
N GLN A 276 -12.92 -25.70 -5.45
CA GLN A 276 -13.15 -24.92 -4.23
C GLN A 276 -14.62 -24.52 -4.07
N LEU A 277 -15.39 -24.51 -5.16
CA LEU A 277 -16.84 -24.37 -5.12
C LEU A 277 -17.38 -25.74 -4.68
N LYS A 278 -18.03 -25.82 -3.51
CA LYS A 278 -18.64 -27.06 -2.97
C LYS A 278 -19.82 -27.54 -3.83
N LEU A 279 -19.56 -27.89 -5.09
CA LEU A 279 -20.54 -28.30 -6.08
C LEU A 279 -20.91 -29.78 -5.88
N PRO A 280 -22.14 -30.17 -6.26
CA PRO A 280 -22.51 -31.57 -6.34
C PRO A 280 -21.55 -32.34 -7.27
N SER A 281 -21.22 -33.58 -6.90
CA SER A 281 -20.27 -34.43 -7.63
C SER A 281 -20.63 -34.61 -9.11
N ARG A 282 -21.93 -34.61 -9.43
CA ARG A 282 -22.44 -34.65 -10.80
C ARG A 282 -22.07 -33.39 -11.59
N THR A 283 -22.43 -32.22 -11.07
CA THR A 283 -22.18 -30.91 -11.69
C THR A 283 -20.68 -30.66 -11.88
N TYR A 284 -19.88 -31.01 -10.87
CA TYR A 284 -18.42 -30.96 -10.92
C TYR A 284 -17.83 -31.81 -12.05
N ASN A 285 -18.27 -33.06 -12.17
CA ASN A 285 -17.76 -33.99 -13.19
C ASN A 285 -18.17 -33.57 -14.61
N CYS A 286 -19.36 -32.98 -14.79
CA CYS A 286 -19.79 -32.43 -16.08
C CYS A 286 -18.91 -31.23 -16.50
N LEU A 287 -18.63 -30.30 -15.58
CA LEU A 287 -17.76 -29.13 -15.84
C LEU A 287 -16.30 -29.55 -16.14
N LYS A 288 -15.81 -30.58 -15.44
CA LYS A 288 -14.45 -31.11 -15.67
C LYS A 288 -14.33 -31.80 -17.03
N ARG A 289 -15.37 -32.52 -17.47
CA ARG A 289 -15.41 -33.16 -18.81
C ARG A 289 -15.45 -32.14 -19.94
N SER A 290 -16.08 -30.99 -19.74
CA SER A 290 -16.12 -29.89 -20.70
C SER A 290 -14.88 -28.98 -20.66
N LYS A 291 -13.81 -29.39 -19.95
CA LYS A 291 -12.54 -28.67 -19.80
C LYS A 291 -12.68 -27.29 -19.13
N ILE A 292 -13.69 -27.10 -18.29
CA ILE A 292 -13.85 -25.90 -17.47
C ILE A 292 -13.20 -26.19 -16.12
N HIS A 293 -12.13 -25.47 -15.80
CA HIS A 293 -11.35 -25.72 -14.57
C HIS A 293 -11.34 -24.52 -13.62
N THR A 294 -11.55 -23.30 -14.15
CA THR A 294 -11.54 -22.05 -13.37
C THR A 294 -12.89 -21.34 -13.41
N LEU A 295 -13.13 -20.47 -12.42
CA LEU A 295 -14.35 -19.67 -12.36
C LEU A 295 -14.46 -18.66 -13.52
N LEU A 296 -13.32 -18.16 -14.03
CA LEU A 296 -13.30 -17.30 -15.21
C LEU A 296 -13.78 -18.03 -16.47
N ASP A 297 -13.37 -19.29 -16.66
CA ASP A 297 -13.82 -20.11 -17.80
C ASP A 297 -15.33 -20.34 -17.77
N LEU A 298 -15.89 -20.51 -16.57
CA LEU A 298 -17.33 -20.67 -16.37
C LEU A 298 -18.10 -19.37 -16.70
N LEU A 299 -17.60 -18.22 -16.25
CA LEU A 299 -18.24 -16.91 -16.50
C LEU A 299 -18.15 -16.45 -17.96
N ASN A 300 -17.18 -16.98 -18.72
CA ASN A 300 -17.03 -16.68 -20.13
C ASN A 300 -17.95 -17.50 -21.05
N LYS A 301 -18.64 -18.51 -20.53
CA LYS A 301 -19.62 -19.32 -21.28
C LYS A 301 -21.03 -18.78 -21.09
N SER A 302 -21.79 -18.70 -22.18
CA SER A 302 -23.22 -18.38 -22.13
C SER A 302 -24.04 -19.58 -21.62
N GLN A 303 -25.23 -19.33 -21.10
CA GLN A 303 -26.14 -20.39 -20.65
C GLN A 303 -26.44 -21.43 -21.75
N GLU A 304 -26.57 -20.97 -23.00
CA GLU A 304 -26.79 -21.84 -24.16
C GLU A 304 -25.63 -22.82 -24.40
N ASP A 305 -24.40 -22.40 -24.13
CA ASP A 305 -23.21 -23.25 -24.28
C ASP A 305 -23.04 -24.23 -23.12
N LEU A 306 -23.51 -23.86 -21.92
CA LEU A 306 -23.54 -24.77 -20.76
C LEU A 306 -24.58 -25.88 -20.94
N MET A 307 -25.71 -25.58 -21.59
CA MET A 307 -26.75 -26.57 -21.90
C MET A 307 -26.35 -27.58 -22.99
N LYS A 308 -25.28 -27.30 -23.75
CA LYS A 308 -24.71 -28.26 -24.73
C LYS A 308 -23.82 -29.32 -24.09
N ILE A 309 -23.50 -29.20 -22.79
CA ILE A 309 -22.70 -30.18 -22.07
C ILE A 309 -23.56 -31.42 -21.80
N GLU A 310 -23.05 -32.59 -22.17
CA GLU A 310 -23.75 -33.86 -21.94
C GLU A 310 -24.11 -34.04 -20.45
N TYR A 311 -25.38 -34.35 -20.20
CA TYR A 311 -25.97 -34.61 -18.87
C TYR A 311 -26.09 -33.40 -17.92
N PHE A 312 -25.93 -32.18 -18.43
CA PHE A 312 -26.08 -30.93 -17.68
C PHE A 312 -27.54 -30.43 -17.68
N CYS A 313 -28.11 -30.15 -16.51
CA CYS A 313 -29.52 -29.75 -16.37
C CYS A 313 -29.68 -28.25 -16.03
N ILE A 314 -30.87 -27.71 -16.28
CA ILE A 314 -31.25 -26.33 -15.90
C ILE A 314 -31.15 -26.12 -14.37
N GLU A 315 -31.42 -27.17 -13.59
CA GLU A 315 -31.28 -27.15 -12.14
C GLU A 315 -29.83 -26.97 -11.68
N ASP A 316 -28.86 -27.54 -12.41
CA ASP A 316 -27.43 -27.38 -12.13
C ASP A 316 -26.98 -25.92 -12.34
N VAL A 317 -27.47 -25.26 -13.40
CA VAL A 317 -27.21 -23.83 -13.66
C VAL A 317 -27.75 -22.98 -12.52
N ARG A 318 -28.98 -23.24 -12.08
CA ARG A 318 -29.61 -22.49 -10.99
C ARG A 318 -28.88 -22.66 -9.66
N GLN A 319 -28.37 -23.87 -9.38
CA GLN A 319 -27.58 -24.14 -8.18
C GLN A 319 -26.22 -23.42 -8.21
N ILE A 320 -25.53 -23.42 -9.35
CA ILE A 320 -24.28 -22.67 -9.55
C ILE A 320 -24.51 -21.17 -9.30
N LEU A 321 -25.56 -20.59 -9.89
CA LEU A 321 -25.89 -19.18 -9.70
C LEU A 321 -26.15 -18.83 -8.23
N GLY A 322 -26.88 -19.70 -7.51
CA GLY A 322 -27.12 -19.51 -6.07
C GLY A 322 -25.84 -19.55 -5.24
N ILE A 323 -24.92 -20.46 -5.55
CA ILE A 323 -23.62 -20.56 -4.85
C ILE A 323 -22.75 -19.34 -5.14
N LEU A 324 -22.73 -18.85 -6.39
CA LEU A 324 -21.94 -17.68 -6.80
C LEU A 324 -22.46 -16.39 -6.16
N GLN A 325 -23.78 -16.18 -6.12
CA GLN A 325 -24.38 -15.04 -5.45
C GLN A 325 -24.09 -15.05 -3.94
N LYS A 326 -24.14 -16.22 -3.30
CA LYS A 326 -23.90 -16.36 -1.86
C LYS A 326 -22.43 -16.18 -1.47
N HIS A 327 -21.48 -16.63 -2.30
CA HIS A 327 -20.05 -16.59 -1.97
C HIS A 327 -19.32 -15.33 -2.43
N PHE A 328 -19.77 -14.66 -3.51
CA PHE A 328 -18.96 -13.62 -4.15
C PHE A 328 -19.64 -12.26 -4.33
N VAL A 329 -20.91 -12.09 -3.92
CA VAL A 329 -21.67 -10.81 -4.05
C VAL A 329 -21.47 -10.19 -5.45
N ILE A 330 -21.57 -11.02 -6.49
CA ILE A 330 -21.40 -10.59 -7.89
C ILE A 330 -22.78 -10.27 -8.45
N ASP A 331 -23.01 -9.00 -8.80
CA ASP A 331 -24.09 -8.61 -9.71
C ASP A 331 -23.76 -9.16 -11.10
N LEU A 332 -24.27 -10.35 -11.39
CA LEU A 332 -24.15 -10.94 -12.72
C LEU A 332 -25.03 -10.15 -13.69
N PRO A 333 -24.53 -9.79 -14.90
CA PRO A 333 -25.32 -9.10 -15.89
C PRO A 333 -26.51 -9.99 -16.29
N LYS A 334 -27.73 -9.53 -16.00
CA LYS A 334 -29.01 -10.23 -16.23
C LYS A 334 -29.27 -10.66 -17.69
N ASN A 335 -28.42 -10.23 -18.64
CA ASN A 335 -28.55 -10.50 -20.08
C ASN A 335 -27.51 -11.49 -20.64
N LYS A 336 -26.83 -12.29 -19.81
CA LYS A 336 -25.93 -13.35 -20.29
C LYS A 336 -26.23 -14.76 -19.75
N PHE A 337 -27.24 -14.90 -18.90
CA PHE A 337 -27.74 -16.18 -18.40
C PHE A 337 -29.21 -16.31 -18.73
#